data_AF-A0A2V7ZZG2-F1
#
_entry.id   AF-A0A2V7ZZG2-F1
#
_cell.length_a   1.000
_cell.length_b   1.000
_cell.length_c   1.000
_cell.angle_alpha   90.00
_cell.angle_beta   90.00
_cell.angle_gamma   90.00
#
_symmetry.space_group_name_H-M   'P 1'
#
loop_
_entity.id
_entity.type
_entity.pdbx_description
1 polymer ?
#
loop_
_entity_poly.entity_id
_entity_poly.type
_entity_poly.pdbx_seq_one_letter_code
_entity_poly.pdbx_strand_id
1 'polypeptide(L)'
;MSAEFTGPGLTSDNLTDDLRARGLTAAPSVRRYYDVGGGLGGPIKRDTLWFFVASRREDRSLYQVGNYYNKRQGTLFYEPDLSRPAYNRDYSSDYSLRLTWQAAAKHKIVFSHTQHPACQCTFAILEQVSPLFAPEAVAEHHYDPQFLSTAIYT
;
A
#
# COMPACT_ATOMS: atom_id res chain seq x y z
N MET A 1 16.74 -4.96 8.29
CA MET A 1 15.29 -5.16 8.47
C MET A 1 14.74 -3.90 9.10
N SER A 2 13.57 -3.44 8.67
CA SER A 2 12.85 -2.29 9.20
C SER A 2 11.39 -2.68 9.43
N ALA A 3 10.77 -2.06 10.42
CA ALA A 3 9.35 -2.25 10.70
C ALA A 3 8.78 -0.98 11.32
N GLU A 4 7.68 -0.51 10.76
CA GLU A 4 6.96 0.69 11.16
C GLU A 4 5.48 0.35 11.32
N PHE A 5 4.84 0.89 12.35
CA PHE A 5 3.45 0.61 12.66
C PHE A 5 2.78 1.88 13.19
N THR A 6 1.56 2.16 12.74
CA THR A 6 0.69 3.15 13.40
C THR A 6 -0.77 2.75 13.30
N GLY A 7 -1.61 3.34 14.15
CA GLY A 7 -3.03 3.07 14.23
C GLY A 7 -3.79 4.21 14.87
N PRO A 8 -5.10 4.03 15.11
CA PRO A 8 -5.99 5.11 15.55
C PRO A 8 -5.54 5.71 16.88
N GLY A 9 -5.12 4.86 17.83
CA GLY A 9 -4.67 5.28 19.16
C GLY A 9 -3.31 6.00 19.18
N LEU A 10 -2.59 6.03 18.05
CA LEU A 10 -1.32 6.76 17.89
C LEU A 10 -1.48 8.00 17.00
N THR A 11 -2.73 8.37 16.68
CA THR A 11 -3.06 9.56 15.88
C THR A 11 -3.71 10.60 16.79
N SER A 12 -3.16 11.82 16.81
CA SER A 12 -3.82 12.97 17.43
C SER A 12 -4.71 13.70 16.43
N ASP A 13 -5.82 14.27 16.89
CA ASP A 13 -6.64 15.18 16.10
C ASP A 13 -6.61 16.62 16.64
N ASN A 14 -7.12 17.56 15.82
CA ASN A 14 -7.27 18.97 16.19
C ASN A 14 -8.71 19.44 15.94
N LEU A 15 -9.68 18.57 16.24
CA LEU A 15 -11.10 18.87 16.05
C LEU A 15 -11.59 19.81 17.16
N THR A 16 -11.79 21.08 16.82
CA THR A 16 -12.28 22.11 17.73
C THR A 16 -13.81 22.18 17.76
N ASP A 17 -14.37 22.80 18.80
CA ASP A 17 -15.82 22.98 18.92
C ASP A 17 -16.41 23.88 17.82
N ASP A 18 -15.65 24.87 17.34
CA ASP A 18 -16.03 25.70 16.19
C ASP A 18 -16.16 24.86 14.91
N LEU A 19 -15.25 23.89 14.69
CA LEU A 19 -15.36 22.97 13.55
C LEU A 19 -16.54 22.01 13.70
N ARG A 20 -16.81 21.51 14.90
CA ARG A 20 -18.00 20.69 15.18
C ARG A 20 -19.29 21.47 14.93
N ALA A 21 -19.36 22.74 15.35
CA ALA A 21 -20.50 23.62 15.13
C ALA A 21 -20.77 23.86 13.64
N ARG A 22 -19.75 23.75 12.78
CA ARG A 22 -19.86 23.84 11.31
C ARG A 22 -20.14 22.50 10.64
N GLY A 23 -20.39 21.43 11.41
CA GLY A 23 -20.79 20.12 10.90
C GLY A 23 -19.64 19.12 10.69
N LEU A 24 -18.41 19.44 11.10
CA LEU A 24 -17.30 18.47 11.06
C LEU A 24 -17.41 17.50 12.23
N THR A 25 -17.83 16.25 11.96
CA THR A 25 -18.10 15.26 13.01
C THR A 25 -16.88 14.40 13.39
N ALA A 26 -15.84 14.39 12.56
CA ALA A 26 -14.62 13.62 12.79
C ALA A 26 -13.41 14.28 12.11
N ALA A 27 -12.21 14.00 12.61
CA ALA A 27 -10.96 14.34 11.94
C ALA A 27 -10.46 13.16 11.08
N PRO A 28 -9.71 13.42 9.99
CA PRO A 28 -9.01 12.37 9.26
C PRO A 28 -8.08 11.61 10.22
N SER A 29 -8.14 10.29 10.18
CA SER A 29 -7.35 9.45 11.09
C SER A 29 -6.89 8.16 10.43
N VAL A 30 -5.77 7.63 10.92
CA VAL A 30 -5.25 6.34 10.46
C VAL A 30 -6.08 5.23 11.08
N ARG A 31 -6.64 4.34 10.25
CA ARG A 31 -7.29 3.11 10.71
C ARG A 31 -6.26 2.03 11.02
N ARG A 32 -5.29 1.86 10.14
CA ARG A 32 -4.17 0.93 10.29
C ARG A 32 -3.08 1.29 9.29
N TYR A 33 -1.84 1.25 9.72
CA TYR A 33 -0.69 1.36 8.83
C TYR A 33 0.42 0.44 9.33
N TYR A 34 1.06 -0.25 8.40
CA TYR A 34 2.34 -0.88 8.66
C TYR A 34 3.21 -0.88 7.41
N ASP A 35 4.51 -0.79 7.64
CA ASP A 35 5.54 -0.98 6.63
C ASP A 35 6.60 -1.92 7.20
N VAL A 36 6.80 -3.06 6.57
CA VAL A 36 7.79 -4.05 6.99
C VAL A 36 8.69 -4.39 5.82
N GLY A 37 10.00 -4.33 6.05
CA GLY A 37 11.00 -4.48 5.01
C GLY A 37 12.22 -5.26 5.47
N GLY A 38 12.80 -6.03 4.56
CA GLY A 38 13.98 -6.83 4.83
C GLY A 38 14.74 -7.16 3.57
N GLY A 39 16.05 -7.32 3.71
CA GLY A 39 16.91 -7.78 2.64
C GLY A 39 18.03 -8.62 3.21
N LEU A 40 18.45 -9.60 2.42
CA LEU A 40 19.57 -10.48 2.75
C LEU A 40 20.32 -10.83 1.48
N GLY A 41 21.62 -11.04 1.62
CA GLY A 41 22.46 -11.42 0.50
C GLY A 41 23.79 -11.96 0.97
N GLY A 42 24.48 -12.60 0.05
CA GLY A 42 25.76 -13.23 0.34
C GLY A 42 26.26 -14.12 -0.79
N PRO A 43 27.42 -14.76 -0.61
CA PRO A 43 27.94 -15.75 -1.54
C PRO A 43 27.14 -17.05 -1.41
N ILE A 44 26.61 -17.56 -2.54
CA ILE A 44 26.17 -18.96 -2.65
C ILE A 44 27.40 -19.85 -2.77
N LYS A 45 28.35 -19.45 -3.61
CA LYS A 45 29.66 -20.07 -3.76
C LYS A 45 30.71 -18.98 -3.70
N ARG A 46 31.66 -19.12 -2.76
CA ARG A 46 32.77 -18.17 -2.59
C ARG A 46 33.43 -17.88 -3.94
N ASP A 47 33.71 -16.60 -4.16
CA ASP A 47 34.42 -16.06 -5.32
C ASP A 47 33.77 -16.29 -6.70
N THR A 48 32.57 -16.86 -6.77
CA THR A 48 31.95 -17.18 -8.07
C THR A 48 30.47 -16.85 -8.17
N LEU A 49 29.67 -17.02 -7.11
CA LEU A 49 28.23 -16.84 -7.19
C LEU A 49 27.68 -16.14 -5.95
N TRP A 50 26.94 -15.05 -6.17
CA TRP A 50 26.33 -14.24 -5.12
C TRP A 50 24.85 -14.01 -5.41
N PHE A 51 24.10 -13.84 -4.34
CA PHE A 51 22.70 -13.47 -4.40
C PHE A 51 22.40 -12.30 -3.47
N PHE A 52 21.37 -11.56 -3.81
CA PHE A 52 20.71 -10.61 -2.95
C PHE A 52 19.21 -10.70 -3.19
N VAL A 53 18.44 -10.77 -2.11
CA VAL A 53 16.99 -10.72 -2.15
C VAL A 53 16.50 -9.67 -1.16
N ALA A 54 15.44 -8.97 -1.54
CA ALA A 54 14.77 -8.03 -0.66
C ALA A 54 13.25 -8.10 -0.85
N SER A 55 12.53 -7.82 0.23
CA SER A 55 11.09 -7.70 0.22
C SER A 55 10.64 -6.57 1.14
N ARG A 56 9.60 -5.85 0.72
CA ARG A 56 8.91 -4.84 1.52
C ARG A 56 7.41 -4.98 1.33
N ARG A 57 6.64 -4.73 2.39
CA ARG A 57 5.17 -4.66 2.36
C ARG A 57 4.74 -3.44 3.14
N GLU A 58 4.06 -2.54 2.45
CA GLU A 58 3.33 -1.42 3.00
C GLU A 58 1.82 -1.68 2.86
N ASP A 59 1.06 -1.46 3.92
CA ASP A 59 -0.39 -1.55 3.93
C ASP A 59 -0.93 -0.37 4.72
N ARG A 60 -1.82 0.38 4.08
CA ARG A 60 -2.30 1.67 4.56
C ARG A 60 -3.81 1.71 4.48
N SER A 61 -4.42 2.05 5.61
CA SER A 61 -5.85 2.26 5.74
C SER A 61 -6.12 3.51 6.57
N LEU A 62 -6.85 4.45 5.98
CA LEU A 62 -7.20 5.75 6.53
C LEU A 62 -8.72 5.91 6.47
N TYR A 63 -9.30 6.53 7.49
CA TYR A 63 -10.71 6.90 7.46
C TYR A 63 -10.92 8.13 6.58
N GLN A 64 -12.00 8.08 5.79
CA GLN A 64 -12.50 9.25 5.08
C GLN A 64 -13.59 9.93 5.91
N VAL A 65 -13.41 11.21 6.20
CA VAL A 65 -14.39 12.00 6.93
C VAL A 65 -15.61 12.28 6.05
N GLY A 66 -16.81 12.11 6.61
CA GLY A 66 -18.07 12.48 5.94
C GLY A 66 -18.56 11.49 4.90
N ASN A 67 -17.87 10.38 4.67
CA ASN A 67 -18.30 9.30 3.78
C ASN A 67 -18.61 8.03 4.59
N TYR A 68 -19.66 7.32 4.21
CA TYR A 68 -20.20 6.17 4.93
C TYR A 68 -20.70 5.10 3.96
N TYR A 69 -20.62 3.85 4.37
CA TYR A 69 -21.25 2.74 3.64
C TYR A 69 -22.77 2.93 3.56
N ASN A 70 -23.40 2.52 2.46
CA ASN A 70 -24.86 2.52 2.37
C ASN A 70 -25.45 1.44 3.29
N LYS A 71 -26.36 1.86 4.16
CA LYS A 71 -27.12 0.99 5.05
C LYS A 71 -28.16 0.14 4.31
N ARG A 72 -28.67 0.64 3.18
CA ARG A 72 -29.72 0.00 2.37
C ARG A 72 -29.14 -0.63 1.08
N GLN A 73 -28.17 -1.52 1.24
CA GLN A 73 -27.59 -2.27 0.12
C GLN A 73 -28.68 -2.97 -0.71
N GLY A 74 -28.56 -2.91 -2.03
CA GLY A 74 -29.52 -3.52 -2.96
C GLY A 74 -30.79 -2.71 -3.22
N THR A 75 -30.91 -1.49 -2.69
CA THR A 75 -31.99 -0.55 -3.03
C THR A 75 -31.48 0.58 -3.91
N LEU A 76 -32.39 1.29 -4.59
CA LEU A 76 -32.06 2.48 -5.40
C LEU A 76 -31.68 3.71 -4.54
N PHE A 77 -31.85 3.64 -3.22
CA PHE A 77 -31.68 4.77 -2.32
C PHE A 77 -30.44 4.62 -1.44
N TYR A 78 -29.75 5.73 -1.22
CA TYR A 78 -28.63 5.82 -0.29
C TYR A 78 -29.10 6.28 1.09
N GLU A 79 -28.78 5.51 2.13
CA GLU A 79 -28.87 5.94 3.53
C GLU A 79 -27.49 5.74 4.17
N PRO A 80 -26.82 6.80 4.67
CA PRO A 80 -25.49 6.67 5.27
C PRO A 80 -25.57 5.87 6.58
N ASP A 81 -24.78 4.80 6.68
CA ASP A 81 -24.58 4.09 7.93
C ASP A 81 -23.52 4.78 8.79
N LEU A 82 -23.96 5.65 9.72
CA LEU A 82 -23.07 6.39 10.62
C LEU A 82 -22.21 5.48 11.52
N SER A 83 -22.55 4.20 11.68
CA SER A 83 -21.74 3.22 12.42
C SER A 83 -20.59 2.63 11.59
N ARG A 84 -20.62 2.83 10.26
CA ARG A 84 -19.66 2.29 9.30
C ARG A 84 -19.05 3.42 8.45
N PRO A 85 -18.07 4.16 9.00
CA PRO A 85 -17.35 5.16 8.23
C PRO A 85 -16.56 4.51 7.09
N ALA A 86 -16.48 5.23 5.97
CA ALA A 86 -15.64 4.87 4.84
C ALA A 86 -14.17 4.88 5.22
N TYR A 87 -13.41 3.94 4.67
CA TYR A 87 -11.96 3.91 4.81
C TYR A 87 -11.34 3.41 3.52
N ASN A 88 -10.11 3.85 3.22
CA ASN A 88 -9.35 3.25 2.13
C ASN A 88 -8.55 2.04 2.55
N ARG A 89 -8.17 1.24 1.56
CA ARG A 89 -7.22 0.17 1.73
C ARG A 89 -6.28 0.15 0.53
N ASP A 90 -5.10 0.71 0.76
CA ASP A 90 -4.02 0.69 -0.21
C ASP A 90 -2.94 -0.26 0.29
N TYR A 91 -2.34 -1.02 -0.61
CA TYR A 91 -1.10 -1.73 -0.29
C TYR A 91 -0.10 -1.61 -1.41
N SER A 92 1.17 -1.67 -1.06
CA SER A 92 2.29 -1.81 -1.99
C SER A 92 3.22 -2.89 -1.48
N SER A 93 3.65 -3.76 -2.38
CA SER A 93 4.60 -4.82 -2.10
C SER A 93 5.75 -4.72 -3.06
N ASP A 94 6.96 -4.91 -2.56
CA ASP A 94 8.16 -4.94 -3.38
C ASP A 94 8.87 -6.27 -3.16
N TYR A 95 9.28 -6.92 -4.24
CA TYR A 95 10.08 -8.13 -4.23
C TYR A 95 11.24 -7.95 -5.21
N SER A 96 12.46 -8.13 -4.73
CA SER A 96 13.67 -7.95 -5.54
C SER A 96 14.59 -9.14 -5.41
N LEU A 97 15.10 -9.62 -6.54
CA LEU A 97 16.10 -10.65 -6.66
C LEU A 97 17.24 -10.13 -7.53
N ARG A 98 18.47 -10.33 -7.09
CA ARG A 98 19.67 -10.11 -7.88
C ARG A 98 20.61 -11.28 -7.72
N LEU A 99 21.04 -11.85 -8.84
CA LEU A 99 22.03 -12.90 -8.92
C LEU A 99 23.25 -12.35 -9.66
N THR A 100 24.43 -12.59 -9.12
CA THR A 100 25.70 -12.21 -9.74
C THR A 100 26.58 -13.45 -9.86
N TRP A 101 26.96 -13.80 -11.08
CA TRP A 101 27.76 -14.98 -11.37
C TRP A 101 29.03 -14.58 -12.13
N GLN A 102 30.18 -14.87 -11.54
CA GLN A 102 31.47 -14.83 -12.21
C GLN A 102 31.69 -16.20 -12.88
N ALA A 103 31.29 -16.33 -14.15
CA ALA A 103 31.38 -17.57 -14.91
C ALA A 103 32.82 -17.96 -15.25
N ALA A 104 33.68 -16.98 -15.51
CA ALA A 104 35.12 -17.14 -15.74
C ALA A 104 35.87 -15.88 -15.31
N ALA A 105 37.21 -15.87 -15.34
CA ALA A 105 38.02 -14.73 -14.91
C ALA A 105 37.67 -13.39 -15.59
N LYS A 106 37.13 -13.43 -16.82
CA LYS A 106 36.72 -12.25 -17.61
C LYS A 106 35.22 -12.18 -17.92
N HIS A 107 34.42 -13.07 -17.33
CA HIS A 107 33.00 -13.20 -17.67
C HIS A 107 32.15 -13.10 -16.42
N LYS A 108 31.38 -12.02 -16.31
CA LYS A 108 30.46 -11.75 -15.22
C LYS A 108 29.05 -11.51 -15.77
N ILE A 109 28.10 -12.25 -15.22
CA ILE A 109 26.68 -12.14 -15.54
C ILE A 109 25.97 -11.63 -14.30
N VAL A 110 25.14 -10.60 -14.46
CA VAL A 110 24.26 -10.09 -13.41
C VAL A 110 22.84 -10.19 -13.91
N PHE A 111 22.01 -10.94 -13.19
CA PHE A 111 20.58 -11.01 -13.39
C PHE A 111 19.89 -10.24 -12.28
N SER A 112 18.92 -9.39 -12.61
CA SER A 112 18.04 -8.74 -11.65
C SER A 112 16.59 -8.85 -12.06
N HIS A 113 15.74 -9.11 -11.07
CA HIS A 113 14.29 -9.17 -11.22
C HIS A 113 13.66 -8.42 -10.07
N THR A 114 12.74 -7.52 -10.37
CA THR A 114 11.98 -6.77 -9.36
C THR A 114 10.51 -6.79 -9.70
N GLN A 115 9.65 -7.01 -8.71
CA GLN A 115 8.19 -6.96 -8.84
C GLN A 115 7.63 -6.00 -7.78
N HIS A 116 6.66 -5.18 -8.19
CA HIS A 116 6.06 -4.16 -7.34
C HIS A 116 4.52 -4.25 -7.38
N PRO A 117 3.89 -5.35 -6.94
CA PRO A 117 2.43 -5.43 -6.91
C PRO A 117 1.85 -4.44 -5.91
N ALA A 118 0.92 -3.61 -6.37
CA ALA A 118 0.20 -2.65 -5.54
C ALA A 118 -1.30 -2.71 -5.81
N CYS A 119 -2.10 -2.27 -4.84
CA CYS A 119 -3.53 -2.15 -4.99
C CYS A 119 -4.00 -0.88 -4.31
N GLN A 120 -4.78 -0.09 -5.03
CA GLN A 120 -5.68 0.88 -4.43
C GLN A 120 -7.05 0.21 -4.39
N CYS A 121 -7.28 -0.61 -3.36
CA CYS A 121 -8.41 -1.54 -3.35
C CYS A 121 -9.74 -0.85 -3.10
N THR A 122 -9.70 0.42 -2.76
CA THR A 122 -10.87 1.30 -2.71
C THR A 122 -10.45 2.59 -3.39
N PHE A 123 -10.51 2.58 -4.72
CA PHE A 123 -10.00 3.70 -5.51
C PHE A 123 -10.87 4.95 -5.34
N ALA A 124 -10.26 6.13 -5.47
CA ALA A 124 -10.94 7.42 -5.51
C ALA A 124 -11.81 7.82 -4.30
N ILE A 125 -11.78 7.09 -3.18
CA ILE A 125 -12.52 7.54 -1.99
C ILE A 125 -11.76 8.62 -1.22
N LEU A 126 -10.43 8.58 -1.11
CA LEU A 126 -9.68 9.68 -0.46
C LEU A 126 -9.31 10.83 -1.39
N GLU A 127 -9.50 10.65 -2.69
CA GLU A 127 -9.24 11.70 -3.66
C GLU A 127 -10.40 12.71 -3.63
N GLN A 128 -10.12 13.99 -3.84
CA GLN A 128 -11.13 15.06 -3.89
C GLN A 128 -11.96 15.00 -5.18
N VAL A 129 -12.41 13.81 -5.57
CA VAL A 129 -13.25 13.62 -6.76
C VAL A 129 -14.69 13.85 -6.36
N SER A 130 -15.32 14.83 -7.01
CA SER A 130 -16.77 15.03 -6.94
C SER A 130 -17.39 14.33 -8.15
N PRO A 131 -18.41 13.46 -7.99
CA PRO A 131 -19.14 13.17 -6.74
C PRO A 131 -18.43 12.17 -5.79
N LEU A 132 -18.72 12.27 -4.49
CA LEU A 132 -18.34 11.27 -3.49
C LEU A 132 -19.10 9.96 -3.75
N PHE A 133 -18.37 8.86 -3.90
CA PHE A 133 -18.95 7.54 -4.07
C PHE A 133 -19.05 6.80 -2.73
N ALA A 134 -20.12 6.01 -2.57
CA ALA A 134 -20.18 5.06 -1.46
C ALA A 134 -19.04 4.03 -1.61
N PRO A 135 -18.35 3.63 -0.52
CA PRO A 135 -17.16 2.77 -0.60
C PRO A 135 -17.39 1.42 -1.28
N GLU A 136 -18.60 0.89 -1.24
CA GLU A 136 -18.99 -0.34 -1.93
C GLU A 136 -19.21 -0.17 -3.45
N ALA A 137 -19.31 1.07 -3.93
CA ALA A 137 -19.55 1.40 -5.33
C ALA A 137 -18.27 1.77 -6.08
N VAL A 138 -17.13 1.84 -5.41
CA VAL A 138 -15.84 2.13 -6.04
C VAL A 138 -15.16 0.86 -6.54
N ALA A 139 -14.40 1.02 -7.61
CA ALA A 139 -13.58 -0.07 -8.16
C ALA A 139 -12.31 -0.28 -7.33
N GLU A 140 -11.73 -1.46 -7.49
CA GLU A 140 -10.38 -1.76 -7.02
C GLU A 140 -9.39 -1.59 -8.17
N HIS A 141 -8.31 -0.85 -7.96
CA HIS A 141 -7.23 -0.76 -8.94
C HIS A 141 -6.08 -1.66 -8.51
N HIS A 142 -5.91 -2.76 -9.25
CA HIS A 142 -4.80 -3.70 -9.07
C HIS A 142 -3.69 -3.36 -10.07
N TYR A 143 -2.49 -3.13 -9.56
CA TYR A 143 -1.28 -2.87 -10.32
C TYR A 143 -0.42 -4.14 -10.35
N ASP A 144 -0.94 -5.18 -10.99
CA ASP A 144 -0.20 -6.41 -11.27
C ASP A 144 -0.57 -6.98 -12.66
N PRO A 145 0.40 -7.60 -13.37
CA PRO A 145 1.81 -7.73 -12.98
C PRO A 145 2.62 -6.44 -13.29
N GLN A 146 3.32 -5.90 -12.29
CA GLN A 146 4.28 -4.81 -12.46
C GLN A 146 5.69 -5.31 -12.13
N PHE A 147 6.49 -5.60 -13.15
CA PHE A 147 7.84 -6.15 -12.96
C PHE A 147 8.87 -5.61 -13.97
N LEU A 148 10.13 -5.75 -13.60
CA LEU A 148 11.28 -5.47 -14.45
C LEU A 148 12.31 -6.59 -14.30
N SER A 149 12.73 -7.16 -15.42
CA SER A 149 13.79 -8.17 -15.49
C SER A 149 14.91 -7.65 -16.37
N THR A 150 16.15 -7.73 -15.89
CA THR A 150 17.33 -7.32 -16.65
C THR A 150 18.45 -8.33 -16.49
N ALA A 151 19.23 -8.50 -17.56
CA ALA A 151 20.44 -9.31 -17.56
C ALA A 151 21.57 -8.49 -18.18
N ILE A 152 22.69 -8.40 -17.48
CA ILE A 152 23.87 -7.64 -17.90
C ILE A 152 25.05 -8.61 -17.94
N TYR A 153 25.86 -8.52 -18.98
CA TYR A 153 27.06 -9.30 -19.16
C TYR A 153 28.25 -8.36 -19.38
N THR A 154 29.33 -8.59 -18.64
CA THR A 154 30.58 -7.82 -18.69
C THR A 154 31.79 -8.73 -18.63
#